data_AF-A0A2G2XI59-F1
#
_entry.id   AF-A0A2G2XI59-F1
#
_cell.length_a   1.000
_cell.length_b   1.000
_cell.length_c   1.000
_cell.angle_alpha   90.00
_cell.angle_beta   90.00
_cell.angle_gamma   90.00
#
_symmetry.space_group_name_H-M   'P 1'
#
loop_
_entity.id
_entity.type
_entity.pdbx_description
1 polymer ?
#
loop_
_entity_poly.entity_id
_entity_poly.type
_entity_poly.pdbx_seq_one_letter_code
_entity_poly.pdbx_strand_id
1 'polypeptide(L)'
;MLSITVITSTRDNRFNMLFGKREVLSAQFRAYIQALEKLQLDIATSNDLIGVDTRSTSLFSRGREPLKNRSAVFALGERINILKEIDEPPLIPHIAEASSKKFPYEVLFRSLHKLLMDTASSEYLFCDDFFGEQTMFQDIFAGPFSVIDEHFGTVLPNSFDAIGLMLMIRIIHQHQLVMSRRRIPCLDSYLDKVNIALWPRFKMVFDLHLHSLRNANIRTLWEDDVHPHYVIRRYAEFTASLIHLNVEYGDGQLELNLERLRMAVDDLLVKLSQMFTKQKLQTVFLINNYDMIISVLKEAGPDGGKIQQHFEELLKNNTGIFVEELLLEHFSDLIKFVKTRGSEDSSTGTERPITIAEVEPIVKDFASRWKAAIELMHNDVITSFSNFLCGMDILRAALTQLLLYYTRLSDCIKRINGGSTLNKDLVSISSIMYEIRKYSRTF
;
A
#
# COMPACT_ATOMS: atom_id res chain seq x y z
N MET A 1 55.14 -45.53 -23.71
CA MET A 1 55.51 -44.64 -22.58
C MET A 1 55.24 -43.17 -22.87
N LEU A 2 55.70 -42.59 -24.00
CA LEU A 2 55.46 -41.19 -24.36
C LEU A 2 53.98 -40.75 -24.36
N SER A 3 53.05 -41.61 -24.83
CA SER A 3 51.61 -41.29 -24.83
C SER A 3 50.99 -41.26 -23.42
N ILE A 4 51.50 -42.03 -22.46
CA ILE A 4 50.99 -42.03 -21.09
C ILE A 4 51.48 -40.78 -20.35
N THR A 5 52.75 -40.39 -20.53
CA THR A 5 53.34 -39.19 -19.92
C THR A 5 52.71 -37.88 -20.42
N VAL A 6 52.33 -37.80 -21.70
CA VAL A 6 51.62 -36.64 -22.26
C VAL A 6 50.17 -36.58 -21.75
N ILE A 7 49.50 -37.73 -21.62
CA ILE A 7 48.13 -37.79 -21.07
C ILE A 7 48.12 -37.43 -19.57
N THR A 8 49.10 -37.88 -18.78
CA THR A 8 49.22 -37.50 -17.36
C THR A 8 49.58 -36.03 -17.20
N SER A 9 50.54 -35.51 -17.97
CA SER A 9 50.90 -34.08 -17.95
C SER A 9 49.74 -33.17 -18.36
N THR A 10 48.95 -33.57 -19.38
CA THR A 10 47.77 -32.81 -19.81
C THR A 10 46.64 -32.87 -18.77
N ARG A 11 46.45 -34.01 -18.10
CA ARG A 11 45.49 -34.16 -17.00
C ARG A 11 45.89 -33.36 -15.76
N ASP A 12 47.17 -33.37 -15.40
CA ASP A 12 47.71 -32.58 -14.27
C ASP A 12 47.60 -31.07 -14.54
N ASN A 13 47.87 -30.62 -15.77
CA ASN A 13 47.70 -29.22 -16.16
C ASN A 13 46.23 -28.76 -16.14
N ARG A 14 45.30 -29.61 -16.61
CA ARG A 14 43.86 -29.33 -16.53
C ARG A 14 43.40 -29.26 -15.07
N PHE A 15 43.81 -30.21 -14.24
CA PHE A 15 43.47 -30.24 -12.82
C PHE A 15 44.01 -29.00 -12.07
N ASN A 16 45.26 -28.62 -12.30
CA ASN A 16 45.86 -27.43 -11.70
C ASN A 16 45.16 -26.14 -12.13
N MET A 17 44.72 -26.04 -13.40
CA MET A 17 43.95 -24.88 -13.87
C MET A 17 42.56 -24.81 -13.24
N LEU A 18 41.85 -25.94 -13.11
CA LEU A 18 40.55 -26.01 -12.47
C LEU A 18 40.62 -25.59 -10.99
N PHE A 19 41.60 -26.15 -10.26
CA PHE A 19 41.82 -25.81 -8.86
C PHE A 19 42.21 -24.33 -8.69
N GLY A 20 43.12 -23.83 -9.52
CA GLY A 20 43.52 -22.43 -9.51
C GLY A 20 42.35 -21.47 -9.79
N LYS A 21 41.53 -21.75 -10.81
CA LYS A 21 40.34 -20.93 -11.11
C LYS A 21 39.33 -20.94 -9.98
N ARG A 22 39.03 -22.11 -9.40
CA ARG A 22 38.11 -22.22 -8.25
C ARG A 22 38.56 -21.35 -7.08
N GLU A 23 39.83 -21.43 -6.68
CA GLU A 23 40.37 -20.65 -5.56
C GLU A 23 40.35 -19.14 -5.85
N VAL A 24 40.77 -18.72 -7.04
CA VAL A 24 40.80 -17.31 -7.45
C VAL A 24 39.39 -16.72 -7.47
N LEU A 25 38.43 -17.40 -8.10
CA LEU A 25 37.05 -16.92 -8.15
C LEU A 25 36.42 -16.88 -6.76
N SER A 26 36.65 -17.89 -5.92
CA SER A 26 36.14 -17.91 -4.55
C SER A 26 36.67 -16.72 -3.74
N ALA A 27 37.97 -16.44 -3.85
CA ALA A 27 38.60 -15.30 -3.20
C ALA A 27 38.04 -13.97 -3.72
N GLN A 28 37.81 -13.85 -5.03
CA GLN A 28 37.21 -12.67 -5.65
C GLN A 28 35.79 -12.41 -5.13
N PHE A 29 34.91 -13.41 -5.12
CA PHE A 29 33.55 -13.25 -4.59
C PHE A 29 33.56 -12.91 -3.10
N ARG A 30 34.43 -13.55 -2.31
CA ARG A 30 34.58 -13.24 -0.88
C ARG A 30 34.99 -11.79 -0.65
N ALA A 31 36.02 -11.32 -1.37
CA ALA A 31 36.48 -9.94 -1.26
C ALA A 31 35.39 -8.93 -1.71
N TYR A 32 34.65 -9.27 -2.77
CA TYR A 32 33.57 -8.43 -3.27
C TYR A 32 32.43 -8.32 -2.27
N ILE A 33 31.98 -9.43 -1.68
CA ILE A 33 30.94 -9.47 -0.64
C ILE A 33 31.35 -8.62 0.57
N GLN A 34 32.57 -8.81 1.09
CA GLN A 34 33.08 -8.03 2.22
C GLN A 34 33.13 -6.52 1.93
N ALA A 35 33.38 -6.15 0.68
CA ALA A 35 33.35 -4.75 0.27
C ALA A 35 31.91 -4.21 0.15
N LEU A 36 30.95 -5.01 -0.34
CA LEU A 36 29.54 -4.63 -0.41
C LEU A 36 28.91 -4.47 0.98
N GLU A 37 29.25 -5.32 1.96
CA GLU A 37 28.74 -5.24 3.34
C GLU A 37 29.00 -3.86 3.96
N LYS A 38 30.15 -3.24 3.65
CA LYS A 38 30.49 -1.88 4.11
C LYS A 38 29.58 -0.80 3.52
N LEU A 39 28.88 -1.08 2.42
CA LEU A 39 28.00 -0.14 1.73
C LEU A 39 26.53 -0.28 2.13
N GLN A 40 26.19 -1.28 2.97
CA GLN A 40 24.82 -1.53 3.35
C GLN A 40 24.21 -0.38 4.17
N LEU A 41 22.96 -0.06 3.82
CA LEU A 41 22.01 0.73 4.58
C LEU A 41 20.94 -0.20 5.15
N ASP A 42 20.81 -0.25 6.47
CA ASP A 42 19.72 -0.98 7.12
C ASP A 42 18.43 -0.16 7.03
N ILE A 43 17.40 -0.73 6.40
CA ILE A 43 16.11 -0.06 6.21
C ILE A 43 15.12 -0.43 7.31
N ALA A 44 15.03 -1.72 7.66
CA ALA A 44 14.03 -2.23 8.58
C ALA A 44 14.61 -3.21 9.59
N THR A 45 14.10 -3.15 10.81
CA THR A 45 14.37 -4.08 11.91
C THR A 45 13.14 -4.94 12.20
N SER A 46 13.28 -5.95 13.07
CA SER A 46 12.16 -6.78 13.51
C SER A 46 11.04 -6.03 14.23
N ASN A 47 11.29 -4.78 14.65
CA ASN A 47 10.35 -3.96 15.40
C ASN A 47 9.58 -2.98 14.51
N ASP A 48 10.00 -2.80 13.26
CA ASP A 48 9.39 -1.86 12.31
C ASP A 48 8.16 -2.48 11.64
N LEU A 49 7.14 -2.76 12.46
CA LEU A 49 5.89 -3.38 12.04
C LEU A 49 4.80 -2.33 11.77
N ILE A 50 3.70 -2.75 11.12
CA ILE A 50 2.64 -1.80 10.74
C ILE A 50 1.85 -1.38 12.00
N GLY A 51 1.37 -2.35 12.77
CA GLY A 51 0.44 -2.16 13.90
C GLY A 51 1.09 -1.82 15.24
N VAL A 52 2.29 -1.24 15.25
CA VAL A 52 2.99 -0.86 16.50
C VAL A 52 2.98 0.64 16.74
N ASP A 53 2.90 0.99 18.03
CA ASP A 53 2.95 2.37 18.50
C ASP A 53 4.29 3.05 18.16
N THR A 54 4.22 4.33 17.76
CA THR A 54 5.39 5.17 17.52
C THR A 54 6.12 5.57 18.81
N ARG A 55 5.41 5.61 19.94
CA ARG A 55 5.97 6.05 21.23
C ARG A 55 6.89 5.00 21.86
N SER A 56 6.62 3.72 21.65
CA SER A 56 7.42 2.62 22.21
C SER A 56 8.80 2.47 21.53
N THR A 57 8.90 2.84 20.25
CA THR A 57 10.17 2.78 19.49
C THR A 57 11.07 4.00 19.70
N SER A 58 10.57 5.07 20.35
CA SER A 58 11.32 6.32 20.56
C SER A 58 12.20 6.33 21.83
N LEU A 59 12.05 5.36 22.74
CA LEU A 59 12.72 5.42 24.05
C LEU A 59 14.05 4.64 24.14
N PHE A 60 14.36 3.77 23.17
CA PHE A 60 15.60 2.95 23.22
C PHE A 60 16.42 2.85 21.92
N SER A 61 16.04 3.51 20.83
CA SER A 61 16.81 3.48 19.57
C SER A 61 17.50 4.81 19.25
N ARG A 62 18.83 4.79 19.46
CA ARG A 62 19.91 5.60 18.86
C ARG A 62 19.55 6.75 17.90
N GLY A 63 20.04 7.93 18.26
CA GLY A 63 20.47 9.06 17.44
C GLY A 63 19.86 9.25 16.04
N ARG A 64 19.01 10.28 15.89
CA ARG A 64 18.76 11.06 14.66
C ARG A 64 18.94 10.27 13.35
N GLU A 65 18.19 9.20 13.15
CA GLU A 65 17.98 8.73 11.78
C GLU A 65 17.03 9.71 11.08
N PRO A 66 17.36 10.18 9.86
CA PRO A 66 16.49 11.08 9.14
C PRO A 66 15.13 10.43 8.87
N LEU A 67 14.05 11.16 9.13
CA LEU A 67 12.64 10.75 8.92
C LEU A 67 12.39 10.08 7.55
N LYS A 68 13.20 10.42 6.53
CA LYS A 68 13.18 9.82 5.18
C LYS A 68 13.46 8.31 5.16
N ASN A 69 14.19 7.75 6.11
CA ASN A 69 14.49 6.32 6.13
C ASN A 69 13.31 5.50 6.67
N ARG A 70 12.48 6.08 7.54
CA ARG A 70 11.31 5.38 8.10
C ARG A 70 10.18 5.17 7.09
N SER A 71 10.00 6.07 6.12
CA SER A 71 9.03 5.85 5.04
C SER A 71 9.46 4.71 4.11
N ALA A 72 10.77 4.50 3.93
CA ALA A 72 11.29 3.44 3.05
C ALA A 72 11.02 2.01 3.55
N VAL A 73 10.61 1.85 4.82
CA VAL A 73 10.18 0.56 5.40
C VAL A 73 8.89 0.06 4.74
N PHE A 74 7.95 0.96 4.51
CA PHE A 74 6.60 0.62 4.03
C PHE A 74 6.34 1.12 2.61
N ALA A 75 7.09 2.09 2.12
CA ALA A 75 6.93 2.65 0.79
C ALA A 75 8.04 2.17 -0.15
N LEU A 76 7.64 1.78 -1.35
CA LEU A 76 8.53 1.36 -2.43
C LEU A 76 9.39 2.52 -2.94
N GLY A 77 8.78 3.67 -3.21
CA GLY A 77 9.46 4.87 -3.71
C GLY A 77 10.39 4.57 -4.89
N GLU A 78 11.58 5.17 -4.88
CA GLU A 78 12.59 5.00 -5.94
C GLU A 78 13.25 3.61 -5.96
N ARG A 79 12.99 2.75 -4.95
CA ARG A 79 13.61 1.42 -4.87
C ARG A 79 13.18 0.53 -6.04
N ILE A 80 12.01 0.79 -6.64
CA ILE A 80 11.54 0.06 -7.83
C ILE A 80 12.47 0.23 -9.04
N ASN A 81 13.24 1.31 -9.11
CA ASN A 81 14.14 1.57 -10.24
C ASN A 81 15.22 0.49 -10.38
N ILE A 82 15.53 -0.26 -9.32
CA ILE A 82 16.46 -1.40 -9.39
C ILE A 82 16.01 -2.46 -10.41
N LEU A 83 14.70 -2.59 -10.64
CA LEU A 83 14.14 -3.52 -11.63
C LEU A 83 14.30 -3.03 -13.07
N LYS A 84 14.57 -1.74 -13.28
CA LYS A 84 14.94 -1.15 -14.58
C LYS A 84 16.45 -1.24 -14.82
N GLU A 85 17.23 -1.35 -13.75
CA GLU A 85 18.70 -1.42 -13.76
C GLU A 85 19.23 -2.88 -13.73
N ILE A 86 18.39 -3.86 -14.07
CA ILE A 86 18.72 -5.29 -13.98
C ILE A 86 19.95 -5.66 -14.81
N ASP A 87 20.17 -5.03 -15.96
CA ASP A 87 21.30 -5.34 -16.86
C ASP A 87 22.55 -4.47 -16.66
N GLU A 88 22.48 -3.44 -15.80
CA GLU A 88 23.59 -2.50 -15.56
C GLU A 88 24.87 -3.19 -15.03
N PRO A 89 26.06 -2.59 -15.11
CA PRO A 89 27.24 -3.19 -14.48
C PRO A 89 27.07 -3.37 -12.95
N PRO A 90 27.77 -4.33 -12.33
CA PRO A 90 27.87 -4.40 -10.87
C PRO A 90 28.45 -3.11 -10.28
N LEU A 91 28.06 -2.80 -9.04
CA LEU A 91 28.66 -1.74 -8.24
C LEU A 91 30.16 -1.94 -8.14
N ILE A 92 30.88 -0.81 -8.15
CA ILE A 92 32.32 -0.75 -7.92
C ILE A 92 32.53 -0.29 -6.46
N PRO A 93 32.83 -1.19 -5.51
CA PRO A 93 32.70 -0.88 -4.09
C PRO A 93 33.62 0.24 -3.63
N HIS A 94 34.85 0.28 -4.12
CA HIS A 94 35.82 1.32 -3.73
C HIS A 94 35.40 2.74 -4.19
N ILE A 95 34.72 2.87 -5.34
CA ILE A 95 34.21 4.17 -5.82
C ILE A 95 33.02 4.61 -4.96
N ALA A 96 32.13 3.67 -4.64
CA ALA A 96 30.97 3.92 -3.78
C ALA A 96 31.39 4.31 -2.35
N GLU A 97 32.39 3.60 -1.79
CA GLU A 97 32.97 3.88 -0.47
C GLU A 97 33.64 5.26 -0.44
N ALA A 98 34.43 5.61 -1.46
CA ALA A 98 35.03 6.93 -1.60
C ALA A 98 33.99 8.06 -1.70
N SER A 99 32.81 7.74 -2.25
CA SER A 99 31.68 8.68 -2.34
C SER A 99 30.78 8.69 -1.10
N SER A 100 31.11 7.91 -0.05
CA SER A 100 30.28 7.73 1.15
C SER A 100 28.83 7.34 0.86
N LYS A 101 28.59 6.60 -0.24
CA LYS A 101 27.25 6.16 -0.62
C LYS A 101 26.88 4.88 0.13
N LYS A 102 25.64 4.83 0.61
CA LYS A 102 25.04 3.65 1.23
C LYS A 102 23.83 3.20 0.42
N PHE A 103 23.57 1.89 0.38
CA PHE A 103 22.53 1.30 -0.45
C PHE A 103 21.65 0.32 0.33
N PRO A 104 20.33 0.28 0.05
CA PRO A 104 19.48 -0.82 0.45
C PRO A 104 20.03 -2.17 -0.02
N TYR A 105 19.75 -3.23 0.73
CA TYR A 105 20.35 -4.54 0.49
C TYR A 105 20.01 -5.13 -0.88
N GLU A 106 18.81 -4.88 -1.42
CA GLU A 106 18.44 -5.37 -2.76
C GLU A 106 19.35 -4.86 -3.87
N VAL A 107 19.98 -3.69 -3.70
CA VAL A 107 20.95 -3.14 -4.66
C VAL A 107 22.25 -3.93 -4.58
N LEU A 108 22.72 -4.24 -3.37
CA LEU A 108 23.90 -5.07 -3.14
C LEU A 108 23.67 -6.49 -3.66
N PHE A 109 22.50 -7.05 -3.38
CA PHE A 109 22.06 -8.36 -3.84
C PHE A 109 22.04 -8.44 -5.37
N ARG A 110 21.44 -7.45 -6.03
CA ARG A 110 21.42 -7.33 -7.50
C ARG A 110 22.84 -7.25 -8.06
N SER A 111 23.70 -6.46 -7.45
CA SER A 111 25.09 -6.29 -7.85
C SER A 111 25.91 -7.58 -7.77
N LEU A 112 25.79 -8.31 -6.65
CA LEU A 112 26.44 -9.60 -6.45
C LEU A 112 25.97 -10.63 -7.48
N HIS A 113 24.66 -10.72 -7.72
CA HIS A 113 24.10 -11.67 -8.66
C HIS A 113 24.42 -11.30 -10.12
N LYS A 114 24.50 -10.02 -10.45
CA LYS A 114 24.96 -9.57 -11.76
C LYS A 114 26.41 -9.97 -12.02
N LEU A 115 27.31 -9.74 -11.05
CA LEU A 115 28.70 -10.17 -11.14
C LEU A 115 28.81 -11.69 -11.30
N LEU A 116 28.01 -12.44 -10.53
CA LEU A 116 27.91 -13.90 -10.64
C LEU A 116 27.49 -14.32 -12.05
N MET A 117 26.43 -13.74 -12.60
CA MET A 117 25.91 -14.07 -13.92
C MET A 117 26.91 -13.81 -15.04
N ASP A 118 27.57 -12.64 -15.02
CA ASP A 118 28.50 -12.28 -16.08
C ASP A 118 29.77 -13.15 -16.01
N THR A 119 30.28 -13.42 -14.80
CA THR A 119 31.43 -14.32 -14.59
C THR A 119 31.08 -15.77 -14.94
N ALA A 120 29.90 -16.25 -14.55
CA ALA A 120 29.43 -17.59 -14.86
C ALA A 120 29.22 -17.79 -16.35
N SER A 121 28.68 -16.78 -17.03
CA SER A 121 28.47 -16.81 -18.48
C SER A 121 29.81 -16.92 -19.22
N SER A 122 30.82 -16.12 -18.86
CA SER A 122 32.15 -16.19 -19.48
C SER A 122 32.85 -17.52 -19.21
N GLU A 123 32.78 -18.02 -17.98
CA GLU A 123 33.45 -19.27 -17.61
C GLU A 123 32.74 -20.51 -18.16
N TYR A 124 31.41 -20.47 -18.31
CA TYR A 124 30.65 -21.54 -18.95
C TYR A 124 31.01 -21.68 -20.43
N LEU A 125 31.05 -20.57 -21.17
CA LEU A 125 31.48 -20.56 -22.57
C LEU A 125 32.94 -21.00 -22.70
N PHE A 126 33.82 -20.53 -21.81
CA PHE A 126 35.21 -21.00 -21.78
C PHE A 126 35.29 -22.52 -21.54
N CYS A 127 34.45 -23.08 -20.67
CA CYS A 127 34.48 -24.52 -20.40
C CYS A 127 34.05 -25.34 -21.61
N ASP A 128 33.00 -24.87 -22.30
CA ASP A 128 32.53 -25.48 -23.54
C ASP A 128 33.62 -25.45 -24.62
N ASP A 129 34.26 -24.29 -24.83
CA ASP A 129 35.30 -24.10 -25.84
C ASP A 129 36.63 -24.82 -25.53
N PHE A 130 37.10 -24.74 -24.29
CA PHE A 130 38.44 -25.23 -23.91
C PHE A 130 38.45 -26.70 -23.51
N PHE A 131 37.43 -27.16 -22.76
CA PHE A 131 37.39 -28.52 -22.25
C PHE A 131 36.47 -29.43 -23.06
N GLY A 132 35.47 -28.89 -23.77
CA GLY A 132 34.42 -29.67 -24.43
C GLY A 132 33.49 -30.40 -23.45
N GLU A 133 33.57 -30.07 -22.16
CA GLU A 133 32.84 -30.73 -21.08
C GLU A 133 32.23 -29.69 -20.12
N GLN A 134 30.91 -29.56 -20.15
CA GLN A 134 30.17 -28.61 -19.31
C GLN A 134 30.20 -28.95 -17.81
N THR A 135 30.52 -30.20 -17.46
CA THR A 135 30.68 -30.65 -16.07
C THR A 135 31.81 -29.92 -15.33
N MET A 136 32.84 -29.48 -16.06
CA MET A 136 33.97 -28.73 -15.49
C MET A 136 33.55 -27.38 -14.90
N PHE A 137 32.48 -26.77 -15.43
CA PHE A 137 31.95 -25.52 -14.89
C PHE A 137 31.51 -25.69 -13.42
N GLN A 138 30.80 -26.78 -13.11
CA GLN A 138 30.29 -27.02 -11.76
C GLN A 138 31.44 -27.19 -10.76
N ASP A 139 32.52 -27.86 -11.19
CA ASP A 139 33.72 -27.95 -10.39
C ASP A 139 34.34 -26.57 -10.16
N ILE A 140 34.48 -25.72 -11.18
CA ILE A 140 35.06 -24.38 -10.98
C ILE A 140 34.17 -23.53 -10.04
N PHE A 141 32.85 -23.58 -10.22
CA PHE A 141 31.89 -22.73 -9.50
C PHE A 141 31.46 -23.24 -8.13
N ALA A 142 31.80 -24.47 -7.75
CA ALA A 142 31.50 -25.00 -6.42
C ALA A 142 31.99 -24.08 -5.28
N GLY A 143 33.20 -23.51 -5.43
CA GLY A 143 33.78 -22.58 -4.45
C GLY A 143 33.02 -21.24 -4.38
N PRO A 144 32.87 -20.51 -5.51
CA PRO A 144 32.04 -19.30 -5.57
C PRO A 144 30.62 -19.48 -5.02
N PHE A 145 29.93 -20.56 -5.38
CA PHE A 145 28.59 -20.85 -4.86
C PHE A 145 28.60 -21.05 -3.35
N SER A 146 29.58 -21.79 -2.81
CA SER A 146 29.70 -21.97 -1.35
C SER A 146 29.88 -20.64 -0.61
N VAL A 147 30.68 -19.72 -1.15
CA VAL A 147 30.91 -18.40 -0.54
C VAL A 147 29.63 -17.56 -0.54
N ILE A 148 28.91 -17.56 -1.66
CA ILE A 148 27.66 -16.79 -1.78
C ILE A 148 26.55 -17.40 -0.92
N ASP A 149 26.45 -18.73 -0.89
CA ASP A 149 25.50 -19.46 -0.05
C ASP A 149 25.72 -19.18 1.44
N GLU A 150 26.98 -19.16 1.91
CA GLU A 150 27.32 -18.84 3.30
C GLU A 150 26.91 -17.41 3.68
N HIS A 151 27.24 -16.44 2.81
CA HIS A 151 26.84 -15.05 3.02
C HIS A 151 25.31 -14.91 3.03
N PHE A 152 24.62 -15.49 2.05
CA PHE A 152 23.17 -15.44 1.95
C PHE A 152 22.48 -16.10 3.15
N GLY A 153 23.02 -17.23 3.63
CA GLY A 153 22.58 -17.91 4.85
C GLY A 153 22.74 -17.08 6.12
N THR A 154 23.65 -16.10 6.13
CA THR A 154 23.84 -15.16 7.23
C THR A 154 22.88 -13.97 7.14
N VAL A 155 22.66 -13.43 5.93
CA VAL A 155 21.84 -12.23 5.74
C VAL A 155 20.35 -12.55 5.83
N LEU A 156 19.88 -13.60 5.15
CA LEU A 156 18.46 -13.86 4.97
C LEU A 156 17.68 -14.02 6.31
N PRO A 157 18.18 -14.75 7.33
CA PRO A 157 17.51 -14.87 8.62
C PRO A 157 17.37 -13.54 9.39
N ASN A 158 18.16 -12.53 9.02
CA ASN A 158 18.19 -11.22 9.65
C ASN A 158 17.51 -10.13 8.80
N SER A 159 16.98 -10.47 7.62
CA SER A 159 16.27 -9.52 6.75
C SER A 159 14.81 -9.33 7.20
N PHE A 160 14.44 -8.13 7.63
CA PHE A 160 13.07 -7.79 8.06
C PHE A 160 12.35 -6.80 7.13
N ASP A 161 13.01 -6.39 6.05
CA ASP A 161 12.42 -5.54 5.02
C ASP A 161 11.64 -6.39 4.01
N ALA A 162 10.32 -6.47 4.17
CA ALA A 162 9.46 -7.25 3.27
C ALA A 162 9.47 -6.71 1.83
N ILE A 163 9.61 -5.39 1.63
CA ILE A 163 9.68 -4.80 0.28
C ILE A 163 11.02 -5.17 -0.36
N GLY A 164 12.12 -5.06 0.38
CA GLY A 164 13.45 -5.50 -0.07
C GLY A 164 13.49 -6.99 -0.42
N LEU A 165 12.86 -7.84 0.41
CA LEU A 165 12.70 -9.27 0.13
C LEU A 165 11.91 -9.52 -1.16
N MET A 166 10.80 -8.80 -1.38
CA MET A 166 10.03 -8.90 -2.62
C MET A 166 10.83 -8.42 -3.83
N LEU A 167 11.59 -7.32 -3.71
CA LEU A 167 12.49 -6.84 -4.76
C LEU A 167 13.55 -7.89 -5.10
N MET A 168 14.17 -8.54 -4.11
CA MET A 168 15.12 -9.64 -4.35
C MET A 168 14.48 -10.81 -5.11
N ILE A 169 13.24 -11.18 -4.77
CA ILE A 169 12.48 -12.20 -5.51
C ILE A 169 12.31 -11.78 -6.98
N ARG A 170 11.92 -10.52 -7.22
CA ARG A 170 11.74 -10.00 -8.58
C ARG A 170 13.07 -9.91 -9.34
N ILE A 171 14.16 -9.53 -8.69
CA ILE A 171 15.51 -9.50 -9.28
C ILE A 171 15.91 -10.90 -9.74
N ILE A 172 15.73 -11.94 -8.91
CA ILE A 172 16.05 -13.31 -9.30
C ILE A 172 15.23 -13.75 -10.50
N HIS A 173 13.92 -13.47 -10.50
CA HIS A 173 13.08 -13.80 -11.66
C HIS A 173 13.58 -13.12 -12.95
N GLN A 174 13.90 -11.82 -12.90
CA GLN A 174 14.44 -11.10 -14.06
C GLN A 174 15.79 -11.67 -14.51
N HIS A 175 16.67 -12.02 -13.57
CA HIS A 175 17.94 -12.69 -13.87
C HIS A 175 17.75 -14.06 -14.54
N GLN A 176 16.75 -14.84 -14.12
CA GLN A 176 16.39 -16.10 -14.80
C GLN A 176 15.96 -15.85 -16.24
N LEU A 177 15.13 -14.84 -16.49
CA LEU A 177 14.75 -14.44 -17.85
C LEU A 177 15.96 -14.01 -18.69
N VAL A 178 16.91 -13.26 -18.10
CA VAL A 178 18.15 -12.85 -18.79
C VAL A 178 19.00 -14.07 -19.14
N MET A 179 19.24 -15.01 -18.22
CA MET A 179 20.01 -16.24 -18.50
C MET A 179 19.33 -17.10 -19.56
N SER A 180 18.00 -17.21 -19.51
CA SER A 180 17.20 -17.90 -20.54
C SER A 180 17.38 -17.26 -21.92
N ARG A 181 17.38 -15.91 -22.01
CA ARG A 181 17.62 -15.19 -23.28
C ARG A 181 19.04 -15.40 -23.79
N ARG A 182 20.03 -15.44 -22.89
CA ARG A 182 21.43 -15.76 -23.21
C ARG A 182 21.63 -17.21 -23.65
N ARG A 183 20.68 -18.11 -23.37
CA ARG A 183 20.77 -19.58 -23.58
C ARG A 183 21.92 -20.21 -22.79
N ILE A 184 22.14 -19.71 -21.57
CA ILE A 184 23.18 -20.20 -20.66
C ILE A 184 22.47 -20.80 -19.43
N PRO A 185 22.33 -22.14 -19.33
CA PRO A 185 21.55 -22.78 -18.26
C PRO A 185 22.35 -23.01 -16.96
N CYS A 186 23.62 -22.60 -16.91
CA CYS A 186 24.55 -23.00 -15.86
C CYS A 186 24.19 -22.51 -14.45
N LEU A 187 23.31 -21.50 -14.34
CA LEU A 187 22.85 -20.92 -13.08
C LEU A 187 21.40 -21.29 -12.72
N ASP A 188 20.69 -22.05 -13.54
CA ASP A 188 19.25 -22.30 -13.35
C ASP A 188 18.96 -22.89 -11.96
N SER A 189 19.67 -23.97 -11.59
CA SER A 189 19.51 -24.62 -10.28
C SER A 189 19.88 -23.70 -9.11
N TYR A 190 20.88 -22.83 -9.27
CA TYR A 190 21.28 -21.88 -8.24
C TYR A 190 20.22 -20.79 -8.05
N LEU A 191 19.74 -20.18 -9.15
CA LEU A 191 18.72 -19.12 -9.09
C LEU A 191 17.40 -19.66 -8.55
N ASP A 192 17.01 -20.88 -8.92
CA ASP A 192 15.84 -21.55 -8.35
C ASP A 192 15.98 -21.77 -6.83
N LYS A 193 17.14 -22.23 -6.37
CA LYS A 193 17.43 -22.40 -4.94
C LYS A 193 17.30 -21.08 -4.17
N VAL A 194 17.86 -19.99 -4.70
CA VAL A 194 17.76 -18.66 -4.08
C VAL A 194 16.30 -18.20 -4.03
N ASN A 195 15.54 -18.37 -5.12
CA ASN A 195 14.13 -18.03 -5.17
C ASN A 195 13.31 -18.81 -4.12
N ILE A 196 13.51 -20.13 -4.05
CA ILE A 196 12.83 -21.03 -3.08
C ILE A 196 13.15 -20.62 -1.62
N ALA A 197 14.35 -20.10 -1.35
CA ALA A 197 14.74 -19.64 -0.02
C ALA A 197 14.13 -18.27 0.35
N LEU A 198 13.96 -17.35 -0.61
CA LEU A 198 13.44 -16.01 -0.36
C LEU A 198 11.97 -16.00 0.07
N TRP A 199 11.13 -16.82 -0.57
CA TRP A 199 9.68 -16.84 -0.33
C TRP A 199 9.28 -17.17 1.12
N PRO A 200 9.80 -18.23 1.76
CA PRO A 200 9.54 -18.51 3.18
C PRO A 200 9.93 -17.34 4.09
N ARG A 201 11.06 -16.66 3.79
CA ARG A 201 11.49 -15.51 4.59
C ARG A 201 10.56 -14.32 4.41
N PHE A 202 10.19 -13.98 3.16
CA PHE A 202 9.19 -12.95 2.87
C PHE A 202 7.89 -13.24 3.61
N LYS A 203 7.39 -14.47 3.54
CA LYS A 203 6.15 -14.89 4.20
C LYS A 203 6.21 -14.71 5.72
N MET A 204 7.33 -15.10 6.35
CA MET A 204 7.54 -14.90 7.78
C MET A 204 7.46 -13.42 8.17
N VAL A 205 8.14 -12.53 7.44
CA VAL A 205 8.12 -11.09 7.72
C VAL A 205 6.73 -10.50 7.48
N PHE A 206 6.06 -10.88 6.39
CA PHE A 206 4.68 -10.49 6.12
C PHE A 206 3.75 -10.89 7.27
N ASP A 207 3.91 -12.11 7.79
CA ASP A 207 3.12 -12.60 8.92
C ASP A 207 3.37 -11.81 10.20
N LEU A 208 4.59 -11.29 10.43
CA LEU A 208 4.86 -10.38 11.54
C LEU A 208 4.05 -9.08 11.41
N HIS A 209 4.00 -8.49 10.20
CA HIS A 209 3.15 -7.31 9.96
C HIS A 209 1.67 -7.61 10.19
N LEU A 210 1.17 -8.72 9.65
CA LEU A 210 -0.21 -9.15 9.84
C LEU A 210 -0.55 -9.40 11.32
N HIS A 211 0.34 -10.06 12.05
CA HIS A 211 0.19 -10.34 13.48
C HIS A 211 0.18 -9.04 14.29
N SER A 212 1.03 -8.06 13.94
CA SER A 212 1.08 -6.76 14.61
C SER A 212 -0.25 -6.02 14.52
N LEU A 213 -0.96 -6.12 13.40
CA LEU A 213 -2.28 -5.51 13.21
C LEU A 213 -3.37 -6.25 13.98
N ARG A 214 -3.38 -7.59 13.89
CA ARG A 214 -4.39 -8.41 14.58
C ARG A 214 -4.34 -8.30 16.10
N ASN A 215 -3.14 -8.14 16.65
CA ASN A 215 -2.91 -8.05 18.10
C ASN A 215 -2.58 -6.62 18.55
N ALA A 216 -2.88 -5.63 17.72
CA ALA A 216 -2.69 -4.23 18.02
C ALA A 216 -3.46 -3.84 19.31
N ASN A 217 -2.77 -3.16 20.22
CA ASN A 217 -3.41 -2.63 21.42
C ASN A 217 -4.11 -1.30 21.08
N ILE A 218 -5.43 -1.35 20.96
CA ILE A 218 -6.26 -0.19 20.61
C ILE A 218 -6.01 1.00 21.53
N ARG A 219 -5.81 0.78 22.84
CA ARG A 219 -5.63 1.87 23.81
C ARG A 219 -4.32 2.61 23.63
N THR A 220 -3.28 1.93 23.16
CA THR A 220 -1.98 2.56 22.93
C THR A 220 -1.91 3.22 21.57
N LEU A 221 -2.63 2.69 20.58
CA LEU A 221 -2.68 3.28 19.25
C LEU A 221 -3.64 4.45 19.15
N TRP A 222 -4.71 4.46 19.94
CA TRP A 222 -5.77 5.46 19.83
C TRP A 222 -5.27 6.88 20.14
N GLU A 223 -5.65 7.81 19.27
CA GLU A 223 -5.46 9.24 19.38
C GLU A 223 -6.83 9.91 19.25
N ASP A 224 -7.09 10.95 20.03
CA ASP A 224 -8.34 11.74 19.94
C ASP A 224 -8.29 12.69 18.73
N ASP A 225 -8.13 12.10 17.55
CA ASP A 225 -7.97 12.79 16.28
C ASP A 225 -8.65 12.03 15.14
N VAL A 226 -9.52 12.72 14.41
CA VAL A 226 -10.28 12.16 13.27
C VAL A 226 -9.47 12.13 11.97
N HIS A 227 -8.27 12.72 11.94
CA HIS A 227 -7.38 12.70 10.78
C HIS A 227 -6.85 11.29 10.47
N PRO A 228 -6.29 11.05 9.27
CA PRO A 228 -5.74 9.76 8.89
C PRO A 228 -4.71 9.24 9.89
N HIS A 229 -4.97 8.04 10.40
CA HIS A 229 -4.16 7.44 11.45
C HIS A 229 -2.86 6.87 10.87
N TYR A 230 -1.74 7.07 11.54
CA TYR A 230 -0.41 6.72 11.01
C TYR A 230 -0.24 5.22 10.68
N VAL A 231 -0.83 4.31 11.47
CA VAL A 231 -0.84 2.86 11.18
C VAL A 231 -1.53 2.55 9.86
N ILE A 232 -2.59 3.31 9.55
CA ILE A 232 -3.38 3.13 8.33
C ILE A 232 -2.61 3.66 7.12
N ARG A 233 -1.88 4.77 7.28
CA ARG A 233 -0.93 5.26 6.27
C ARG A 233 0.16 4.22 5.98
N ARG A 234 0.78 3.63 7.02
CA ARG A 234 1.77 2.55 6.86
C ARG A 234 1.20 1.35 6.11
N TYR A 235 -0.02 0.93 6.44
CA TYR A 235 -0.72 -0.12 5.71
C TYR A 235 -0.90 0.24 4.23
N ALA A 236 -1.41 1.44 3.95
CA ALA A 236 -1.69 1.87 2.59
C ALA A 236 -0.42 1.88 1.74
N GLU A 237 0.69 2.43 2.27
CA GLU A 237 2.00 2.46 1.60
C GLU A 237 2.55 1.04 1.37
N PHE A 238 2.44 0.17 2.38
CA PHE A 238 2.92 -1.21 2.31
C PHE A 238 2.15 -2.03 1.27
N THR A 239 0.82 -1.93 1.29
CA THR A 239 -0.05 -2.62 0.33
C THR A 239 0.15 -2.07 -1.08
N ALA A 240 0.22 -0.75 -1.27
CA ALA A 240 0.54 -0.12 -2.55
C ALA A 240 1.86 -0.65 -3.14
N SER A 241 2.90 -0.72 -2.31
CA SER A 241 4.23 -1.21 -2.71
C SER A 241 4.18 -2.65 -3.22
N LEU A 242 3.50 -3.54 -2.51
CA LEU A 242 3.39 -4.95 -2.89
C LEU A 242 2.47 -5.17 -4.09
N ILE A 243 1.39 -4.39 -4.23
CA ILE A 243 0.54 -4.41 -5.42
C ILE A 243 1.37 -4.03 -6.64
N HIS A 244 2.10 -2.92 -6.58
CA HIS A 244 2.95 -2.45 -7.69
C HIS A 244 3.98 -3.53 -8.08
N LEU A 245 4.64 -4.16 -7.10
CA LEU A 245 5.59 -5.26 -7.34
C LEU A 245 4.94 -6.57 -7.82
N ASN A 246 3.60 -6.68 -7.84
CA ASN A 246 2.88 -7.86 -8.29
C ASN A 246 2.21 -7.70 -9.66
N VAL A 247 2.05 -6.48 -10.17
CA VAL A 247 1.27 -6.18 -11.40
C VAL A 247 1.67 -7.07 -12.58
N GLU A 248 2.98 -7.20 -12.84
CA GLU A 248 3.48 -7.99 -13.99
C GLU A 248 3.57 -9.50 -13.72
N TYR A 249 3.47 -9.91 -12.45
CA TYR A 249 3.77 -11.28 -12.01
C TYR A 249 2.53 -12.09 -11.69
N GLY A 250 1.46 -11.45 -11.19
CA GLY A 250 0.19 -12.11 -10.89
C GLY A 250 0.29 -13.22 -9.83
N ASP A 251 1.09 -13.01 -8.77
CA ASP A 251 1.22 -14.01 -7.70
C ASP A 251 -0.06 -14.07 -6.85
N GLY A 252 -0.84 -15.13 -7.04
CA GLY A 252 -2.11 -15.33 -6.32
C GLY A 252 -1.93 -15.56 -4.81
N GLN A 253 -0.77 -16.05 -4.36
CA GLN A 253 -0.53 -16.25 -2.92
C GLN A 253 -0.27 -14.91 -2.22
N LEU A 254 0.41 -13.97 -2.88
CA LEU A 254 0.58 -12.60 -2.42
C LEU A 254 -0.77 -11.88 -2.37
N GLU A 255 -1.62 -12.02 -3.39
CA GLU A 255 -2.97 -11.44 -3.38
C GLU A 255 -3.80 -11.93 -2.17
N LEU A 256 -3.79 -13.24 -1.90
CA LEU A 256 -4.46 -13.81 -0.73
C LEU A 256 -3.90 -13.28 0.60
N ASN A 257 -2.59 -13.03 0.66
CA ASN A 257 -1.96 -12.46 1.86
C ASN A 257 -2.34 -10.99 2.05
N LEU A 258 -2.38 -10.19 0.98
CA LEU A 258 -2.82 -8.79 1.01
C LEU A 258 -4.29 -8.67 1.43
N GLU A 259 -5.14 -9.61 1.00
CA GLU A 259 -6.53 -9.69 1.44
C GLU A 259 -6.65 -9.95 2.95
N ARG A 260 -5.84 -10.87 3.49
CA ARG A 260 -5.78 -11.10 4.95
C ARG A 260 -5.32 -9.87 5.72
N LEU A 261 -4.42 -9.08 5.14
CA LEU A 261 -3.94 -7.82 5.71
C LEU A 261 -5.06 -6.77 5.71
N ARG A 262 -5.78 -6.62 4.60
CA ARG A 262 -6.96 -5.75 4.48
C ARG A 262 -8.00 -6.06 5.56
N MET A 263 -8.35 -7.34 5.75
CA MET A 263 -9.30 -7.75 6.80
C MET A 263 -8.85 -7.38 8.22
N ALA A 264 -7.55 -7.45 8.51
CA ALA A 264 -7.02 -7.04 9.81
C ALA A 264 -7.11 -5.51 10.01
N VAL A 265 -6.97 -4.74 8.93
CA VAL A 265 -7.09 -3.28 8.96
C VAL A 265 -8.53 -2.82 9.06
N ASP A 266 -9.47 -3.47 8.38
CA ASP A 266 -10.90 -3.21 8.53
C ASP A 266 -11.33 -3.34 10.01
N ASP A 267 -10.94 -4.45 10.66
CA ASP A 267 -11.23 -4.69 12.08
C ASP A 267 -10.58 -3.65 12.99
N LEU A 268 -9.32 -3.27 12.72
CA LEU A 268 -8.62 -2.24 13.47
C LEU A 268 -9.28 -0.87 13.34
N LEU A 269 -9.67 -0.47 12.13
CA LEU A 269 -10.35 0.81 11.85
C LEU A 269 -11.68 0.92 12.60
N VAL A 270 -12.48 -0.14 12.59
CA VAL A 270 -13.76 -0.18 13.32
C VAL A 270 -13.53 -0.09 14.83
N LYS A 271 -12.53 -0.79 15.37
CA LYS A 271 -12.21 -0.72 16.80
C LYS A 271 -11.71 0.68 17.22
N LEU A 272 -10.89 1.32 16.39
CA LEU A 272 -10.41 2.69 16.63
C LEU A 272 -11.55 3.70 16.52
N SER A 273 -12.45 3.55 15.55
CA SER A 273 -13.59 4.48 15.40
C SER A 273 -14.54 4.40 16.59
N GLN A 274 -14.79 3.21 17.15
CA GLN A 274 -15.64 3.02 18.32
C GLN A 274 -15.12 3.69 19.61
N MET A 275 -13.87 4.14 19.63
CA MET A 275 -13.33 4.90 20.76
C MET A 275 -13.85 6.35 20.80
N PHE A 276 -14.34 6.90 19.68
CA PHE A 276 -14.99 8.20 19.68
C PHE A 276 -16.42 8.11 20.25
N THR A 277 -16.76 9.07 21.12
CA THR A 277 -18.06 9.07 21.81
C THR A 277 -19.24 9.42 20.92
N LYS A 278 -19.03 10.28 19.91
CA LYS A 278 -20.08 10.73 18.99
C LYS A 278 -20.03 9.92 17.69
N GLN A 279 -21.17 9.36 17.28
CA GLN A 279 -21.29 8.59 16.04
C GLN A 279 -20.72 9.35 14.82
N LYS A 280 -21.02 10.65 14.70
CA LYS A 280 -20.48 11.52 13.65
C LYS A 280 -18.96 11.52 13.58
N LEU A 281 -18.27 11.57 14.73
CA LEU A 281 -16.79 11.53 14.76
C LEU A 281 -16.26 10.15 14.35
N GLN A 282 -16.95 9.06 14.71
CA GLN A 282 -16.61 7.71 14.23
C GLN A 282 -16.67 7.67 12.70
N THR A 283 -17.75 8.18 12.12
CA THR A 283 -17.95 8.23 10.67
C THR A 283 -16.91 9.10 9.96
N VAL A 284 -16.60 10.29 10.51
CA VAL A 284 -15.55 11.19 9.96
C VAL A 284 -14.18 10.51 9.99
N PHE A 285 -13.80 9.88 11.10
CA PHE A 285 -12.54 9.15 11.22
C PHE A 285 -12.43 8.05 10.16
N LEU A 286 -13.50 7.26 9.96
CA LEU A 286 -13.53 6.21 8.94
C LEU A 286 -13.36 6.78 7.53
N ILE A 287 -14.11 7.84 7.18
CA ILE A 287 -14.03 8.51 5.88
C ILE A 287 -12.61 9.00 5.60
N ASN A 288 -12.00 9.73 6.53
CA ASN A 288 -10.65 10.27 6.36
C ASN A 288 -9.61 9.16 6.12
N ASN A 289 -9.73 8.04 6.84
CA ASN A 289 -8.82 6.92 6.67
C ASN A 289 -9.06 6.17 5.35
N TYR A 290 -10.30 5.94 4.94
CA TYR A 290 -10.61 5.31 3.65
C TYR A 290 -10.13 6.16 2.47
N ASP A 291 -10.40 7.47 2.50
CA ASP A 291 -9.94 8.41 1.47
C ASP A 291 -8.41 8.41 1.34
N MET A 292 -7.69 8.40 2.48
CA MET A 292 -6.24 8.32 2.49
C MET A 292 -5.73 7.02 1.87
N ILE A 293 -6.33 5.87 2.21
CA ILE A 293 -5.97 4.57 1.62
C ILE A 293 -6.16 4.61 0.10
N ILE A 294 -7.34 5.06 -0.35
CA ILE A 294 -7.68 5.14 -1.78
C ILE A 294 -6.69 6.03 -2.52
N SER A 295 -6.33 7.19 -1.94
CA SER A 295 -5.38 8.13 -2.53
C SER A 295 -4.00 7.49 -2.73
N VAL A 296 -3.48 6.80 -1.72
CA VAL A 296 -2.18 6.10 -1.80
C VAL A 296 -2.21 4.94 -2.80
N LEU A 297 -3.30 4.16 -2.84
CA LEU A 297 -3.43 3.06 -3.79
C LEU A 297 -3.49 3.56 -5.24
N LYS A 298 -4.16 4.68 -5.50
CA LYS A 298 -4.24 5.31 -6.83
C LYS A 298 -2.89 5.84 -7.32
N GLU A 299 -2.03 6.30 -6.42
CA GLU A 299 -0.66 6.71 -6.77
C GLU A 299 0.20 5.52 -7.24
N ALA A 300 -0.07 4.31 -6.74
CA ALA A 300 0.71 3.12 -7.08
C ALA A 300 0.33 2.49 -8.43
N GLY A 301 -0.85 2.80 -8.96
CA GLY A 301 -1.31 2.35 -10.28
C GLY A 301 -2.79 2.69 -10.51
N PRO A 302 -3.23 2.81 -11.78
CA PRO A 302 -4.60 3.20 -12.11
C PRO A 302 -5.66 2.18 -11.65
N ASP A 303 -5.26 0.92 -11.48
CA ASP A 303 -6.11 -0.18 -11.01
C ASP A 303 -5.60 -0.69 -9.65
N GLY A 304 -5.86 0.03 -8.54
CA GLY A 304 -5.60 -0.46 -7.17
C GLY A 304 -6.42 -1.72 -6.79
N GLY A 305 -7.04 -2.36 -7.79
CA GLY A 305 -7.64 -3.67 -7.74
C GLY A 305 -8.85 -3.77 -6.82
N LYS A 306 -9.13 -4.99 -6.40
CA LYS A 306 -10.26 -5.32 -5.51
C LYS A 306 -10.16 -4.60 -4.15
N ILE A 307 -8.93 -4.34 -3.67
CA ILE A 307 -8.70 -3.67 -2.39
C ILE A 307 -9.11 -2.20 -2.48
N GLN A 308 -8.74 -1.49 -3.56
CA GLN A 308 -9.20 -0.12 -3.77
C GLN A 308 -10.73 -0.06 -3.88
N GLN A 309 -11.33 -0.93 -4.68
CA GLN A 309 -12.79 -0.97 -4.87
C GLN A 309 -13.53 -1.19 -3.53
N HIS A 310 -13.02 -2.09 -2.69
CA HIS A 310 -13.55 -2.30 -1.33
C HIS A 310 -13.57 -1.02 -0.49
N PHE A 311 -12.47 -0.27 -0.47
CA PHE A 311 -12.42 0.99 0.29
C PHE A 311 -13.27 2.10 -0.35
N GLU A 312 -13.40 2.14 -1.68
CA GLU A 312 -14.30 3.07 -2.37
C GLU A 312 -15.78 2.81 -2.01
N GLU A 313 -16.17 1.54 -1.90
CA GLU A 313 -17.51 1.15 -1.42
C GLU A 313 -17.73 1.55 0.05
N LEU A 314 -16.75 1.31 0.92
CA LEU A 314 -16.83 1.74 2.32
C LEU A 314 -16.90 3.26 2.46
N LEU A 315 -16.09 4.01 1.69
CA LEU A 315 -16.12 5.47 1.66
C LEU A 315 -17.51 5.98 1.23
N LYS A 316 -18.08 5.41 0.17
CA LYS A 316 -19.41 5.76 -0.32
C LYS A 316 -20.50 5.50 0.72
N ASN A 317 -20.47 4.33 1.37
CA ASN A 317 -21.45 3.97 2.40
C ASN A 317 -21.37 4.92 3.61
N ASN A 318 -20.16 5.20 4.11
CA ASN A 318 -19.96 6.10 5.24
C ASN A 318 -20.27 7.56 4.89
N THR A 319 -20.01 7.99 3.65
CA THR A 319 -20.47 9.29 3.15
C THR A 319 -21.98 9.43 3.25
N GLY A 320 -22.74 8.39 2.87
CA GLY A 320 -24.19 8.39 3.02
C GLY A 320 -24.65 8.52 4.49
N ILE A 321 -23.97 7.84 5.41
CA ILE A 321 -24.24 7.92 6.85
C ILE A 321 -23.97 9.35 7.36
N PHE A 322 -22.78 9.90 7.07
CA PHE A 322 -22.40 11.24 7.49
C PHE A 322 -23.34 12.31 6.94
N VAL A 323 -23.71 12.22 5.65
CA VAL A 323 -24.66 13.14 5.01
C VAL A 323 -25.99 13.14 5.76
N GLU A 324 -26.51 11.97 6.12
CA GLU A 324 -27.77 11.87 6.86
C GLU A 324 -27.65 12.48 8.26
N GLU A 325 -26.56 12.19 8.99
CA GLU A 325 -26.30 12.77 10.32
C GLU A 325 -26.19 14.30 10.28
N LEU A 326 -25.40 14.82 9.34
CA LEU A 326 -25.22 16.26 9.12
C LEU A 326 -26.57 16.94 8.82
N LEU A 327 -27.39 16.33 7.98
CA LEU A 327 -28.70 16.88 7.65
C LEU A 327 -29.68 16.79 8.82
N LEU A 328 -29.62 15.74 9.65
CA LEU A 328 -30.47 15.58 10.84
C LEU A 328 -30.17 16.62 11.92
N GLU A 329 -28.90 17.03 12.08
CA GLU A 329 -28.52 18.10 13.03
C GLU A 329 -29.24 19.42 12.74
N HIS A 330 -29.47 19.70 11.45
CA HIS A 330 -30.14 20.92 11.03
C HIS A 330 -31.62 20.71 10.74
N PHE A 331 -32.04 19.68 10.02
CA PHE A 331 -33.38 19.57 9.42
C PHE A 331 -34.17 18.34 9.91
N SER A 332 -34.00 17.93 11.17
CA SER A 332 -34.60 16.70 11.71
C SER A 332 -36.11 16.57 11.49
N ASP A 333 -36.91 17.62 11.74
CA ASP A 333 -38.37 17.55 11.62
C ASP A 333 -38.82 17.43 10.16
N LEU A 334 -38.15 18.12 9.23
CA LEU A 334 -38.39 17.99 7.79
C LEU A 334 -38.10 16.56 7.34
N ILE A 335 -36.96 16.00 7.73
CA ILE A 335 -36.53 14.66 7.33
C ILE A 335 -37.47 13.60 7.91
N LYS A 336 -37.82 13.70 9.19
CA LYS A 336 -38.80 12.82 9.84
C LYS A 336 -40.13 12.83 9.08
N PHE A 337 -40.67 14.02 8.79
CA PHE A 337 -41.91 14.17 8.04
C PHE A 337 -41.86 13.47 6.67
N VAL A 338 -40.83 13.76 5.87
CA VAL A 338 -40.70 13.19 4.52
C VAL A 338 -40.49 11.68 4.54
N LYS A 339 -39.72 11.15 5.51
CA LYS A 339 -39.49 9.70 5.64
C LYS A 339 -40.74 8.95 6.07
N THR A 340 -41.47 9.45 7.07
CA THR A 340 -42.73 8.83 7.51
C THR A 340 -43.76 8.75 6.38
N ARG A 341 -43.85 9.79 5.54
CA ARG A 341 -44.75 9.78 4.37
C ARG A 341 -44.28 8.85 3.25
N GLY A 342 -42.99 8.85 2.93
CA GLY A 342 -42.45 7.93 1.92
C GLY A 342 -42.60 6.44 2.28
N SER A 343 -42.62 6.10 3.57
CA SER A 343 -42.91 4.72 4.02
C SER A 343 -44.40 4.35 3.93
N GLU A 344 -45.31 5.30 4.15
CA GLU A 344 -46.75 5.06 4.04
C GLU A 344 -47.19 4.76 2.60
N ASP A 345 -46.55 5.41 1.61
CA ASP A 345 -46.77 5.18 0.16
C ASP A 345 -46.45 3.74 -0.27
N SER A 346 -45.63 3.00 0.49
CA SER A 346 -45.12 1.67 0.10
C SER A 346 -45.88 0.49 0.73
N SER A 347 -46.60 0.69 1.84
CA SER A 347 -47.11 -0.43 2.65
C SER A 347 -48.63 -0.58 2.77
N THR A 348 -49.45 0.46 2.56
CA THR A 348 -50.92 0.31 2.66
C THR A 348 -51.63 1.50 2.02
N GLY A 349 -52.57 1.25 1.09
CA GLY A 349 -53.31 2.28 0.33
C GLY A 349 -54.31 3.13 1.13
N THR A 350 -53.99 3.51 2.37
CA THR A 350 -54.73 4.48 3.18
C THR A 350 -53.75 5.55 3.68
N GLU A 351 -53.44 6.52 2.80
CA GLU A 351 -52.68 7.71 3.18
C GLU A 351 -53.46 8.46 4.28
N ARG A 352 -52.87 8.61 5.47
CA ARG A 352 -53.43 9.51 6.49
C ARG A 352 -53.46 10.94 5.92
N PRO A 353 -54.57 11.68 5.95
CA PRO A 353 -54.60 13.04 5.40
C PRO A 353 -53.59 13.93 6.12
N ILE A 354 -52.73 14.62 5.35
CA ILE A 354 -51.76 15.60 5.87
C ILE A 354 -52.52 16.88 6.23
N THR A 355 -52.30 17.41 7.43
CA THR A 355 -52.91 18.68 7.84
C THR A 355 -51.94 19.85 7.67
N ILE A 356 -52.47 21.04 7.42
CA ILE A 356 -51.67 22.28 7.34
C ILE A 356 -50.90 22.52 8.65
N ALA A 357 -51.53 22.23 9.79
CA ALA A 357 -50.92 22.42 11.11
C ALA A 357 -49.68 21.54 11.35
N GLU A 358 -49.57 20.37 10.71
CA GLU A 358 -48.39 19.50 10.80
C GLU A 358 -47.21 20.05 9.96
N VAL A 359 -47.49 20.70 8.84
CA VAL A 359 -46.47 21.10 7.84
C VAL A 359 -46.04 22.55 7.95
N GLU A 360 -46.95 23.44 8.39
CA GLU A 360 -46.69 24.87 8.52
C GLU A 360 -45.44 25.20 9.37
N PRO A 361 -45.20 24.57 10.54
CA PRO A 361 -44.01 24.84 11.33
C PRO A 361 -42.73 24.46 10.58
N ILE A 362 -42.73 23.33 9.86
CA ILE A 362 -41.56 22.81 9.12
C ILE A 362 -41.18 23.76 7.98
N VAL A 363 -42.18 24.25 7.24
CA VAL A 363 -41.96 25.17 6.11
C VAL A 363 -41.42 26.51 6.59
N LYS A 364 -42.03 27.09 7.63
CA LYS A 364 -41.58 28.37 8.21
C LYS A 364 -40.19 28.27 8.79
N ASP A 365 -39.92 27.19 9.53
CA ASP A 365 -38.60 26.92 10.10
C ASP A 365 -37.54 26.83 9.00
N PHE A 366 -37.76 25.98 7.98
CA PHE A 366 -36.84 25.87 6.83
C PHE A 366 -36.60 27.24 6.17
N ALA A 367 -37.66 27.97 5.82
CA ALA A 367 -37.57 29.26 5.15
C ALA A 367 -36.75 30.29 5.93
N SER A 368 -36.81 30.26 7.26
CA SER A 368 -36.12 31.21 8.13
C SER A 368 -34.60 30.98 8.24
N ARG A 369 -34.13 29.72 8.13
CA ARG A 369 -32.75 29.38 8.52
C ARG A 369 -31.94 28.55 7.51
N TRP A 370 -32.54 28.10 6.40
CA TRP A 370 -31.87 27.18 5.46
C TRP A 370 -30.51 27.68 4.96
N LYS A 371 -30.34 29.00 4.71
CA LYS A 371 -29.06 29.57 4.26
C LYS A 371 -27.98 29.46 5.33
N ALA A 372 -28.30 29.87 6.55
CA ALA A 372 -27.39 29.80 7.70
C ALA A 372 -27.03 28.34 8.02
N ALA A 373 -27.99 27.42 7.91
CA ALA A 373 -27.74 25.99 8.06
C ALA A 373 -26.78 25.44 6.99
N ILE A 374 -26.94 25.82 5.71
CA ILE A 374 -26.00 25.44 4.65
C ILE A 374 -24.58 25.96 4.94
N GLU A 375 -24.45 27.21 5.43
CA GLU A 375 -23.15 27.78 5.80
C GLU A 375 -22.49 27.02 6.98
N LEU A 376 -23.27 26.65 7.99
CA LEU A 376 -22.79 25.83 9.12
C LEU A 376 -22.36 24.44 8.67
N MET A 377 -23.18 23.76 7.86
CA MET A 377 -22.85 22.45 7.28
C MET A 377 -21.56 22.50 6.48
N HIS A 378 -21.40 23.56 5.70
CA HIS A 378 -20.21 23.80 4.90
C HIS A 378 -18.94 23.95 5.76
N ASN A 379 -18.99 24.76 6.82
CA ASN A 379 -17.86 24.94 7.74
C ASN A 379 -17.51 23.64 8.49
N ASP A 380 -18.52 22.87 8.87
CA ASP A 380 -18.35 21.58 9.53
C ASP A 380 -17.67 20.55 8.62
N VAL A 381 -18.05 20.48 7.33
CA VAL A 381 -17.39 19.61 6.35
C VAL A 381 -15.91 20.00 6.16
N ILE A 382 -15.61 21.30 5.97
CA ILE A 382 -14.23 21.75 5.76
C ILE A 382 -13.31 21.44 6.94
N THR A 383 -13.85 21.52 8.16
CA THR A 383 -13.07 21.26 9.38
C THR A 383 -12.97 19.77 9.71
N SER A 384 -13.86 18.94 9.18
CA SER A 384 -13.91 17.49 9.46
C SER A 384 -13.02 16.65 8.55
N PHE A 385 -12.85 17.03 7.27
CA PHE A 385 -12.19 16.18 6.28
C PHE A 385 -10.81 16.70 5.88
N SER A 386 -9.81 15.82 5.96
CA SER A 386 -8.41 16.18 5.70
C SER A 386 -8.12 16.41 4.21
N ASN A 387 -8.84 15.71 3.33
CA ASN A 387 -8.75 15.89 1.89
C ASN A 387 -9.87 16.82 1.41
N PHE A 388 -9.45 17.94 0.84
CA PHE A 388 -10.35 18.96 0.33
C PHE A 388 -11.32 18.46 -0.75
N LEU A 389 -10.86 17.65 -1.69
CA LEU A 389 -11.70 17.11 -2.77
C LEU A 389 -12.76 16.16 -2.21
N CYS A 390 -12.36 15.32 -1.25
CA CYS A 390 -13.27 14.43 -0.54
C CYS A 390 -14.36 15.23 0.20
N GLY A 391 -13.96 16.23 0.99
CA GLY A 391 -14.89 17.12 1.68
C GLY A 391 -15.87 17.82 0.71
N MET A 392 -15.40 18.29 -0.43
CA MET A 392 -16.25 18.91 -1.46
C MET A 392 -17.30 17.94 -2.00
N ASP A 393 -16.93 16.70 -2.30
CA ASP A 393 -17.85 15.70 -2.81
C ASP A 393 -18.89 15.29 -1.75
N ILE A 394 -18.50 15.24 -0.47
CA ILE A 394 -19.41 15.01 0.66
C ILE A 394 -20.40 16.16 0.81
N LEU A 395 -19.93 17.41 0.74
CA LEU A 395 -20.82 18.58 0.78
C LEU A 395 -21.80 18.56 -0.39
N ARG A 396 -21.33 18.24 -1.60
CA ARG A 396 -22.20 18.13 -2.78
C ARG A 396 -23.27 17.07 -2.54
N ALA A 397 -22.90 15.90 -2.03
CA ALA A 397 -23.85 14.85 -1.68
C ALA A 397 -24.87 15.32 -0.63
N ALA A 398 -24.45 16.03 0.41
CA ALA A 398 -25.34 16.59 1.44
C ALA A 398 -26.34 17.60 0.86
N LEU A 399 -25.88 18.52 0.02
CA LEU A 399 -26.71 19.54 -0.60
C LEU A 399 -27.68 18.94 -1.64
N THR A 400 -27.25 17.93 -2.39
CA THR A 400 -28.15 17.16 -3.27
C THR A 400 -29.22 16.45 -2.46
N GLN A 401 -28.86 15.80 -1.36
CA GLN A 401 -29.82 15.09 -0.51
C GLN A 401 -30.82 16.05 0.18
N LEU A 402 -30.35 17.23 0.64
CA LEU A 402 -31.22 18.29 1.15
C LEU A 402 -32.26 18.73 0.11
N LEU A 403 -31.82 18.94 -1.14
CA LEU A 403 -32.70 19.31 -2.24
C LEU A 403 -33.77 18.25 -2.52
N LEU A 404 -33.40 16.96 -2.44
CA LEU A 404 -34.33 15.84 -2.59
C LEU A 404 -35.38 15.83 -1.47
N TYR A 405 -34.96 15.97 -0.21
CA TYR A 405 -35.89 16.06 0.92
C TYR A 405 -36.84 17.25 0.78
N TYR A 406 -36.33 18.43 0.44
CA TYR A 406 -37.15 19.62 0.27
C TYR A 406 -38.13 19.51 -0.90
N THR A 407 -37.71 18.91 -2.02
CA THR A 407 -38.59 18.68 -3.18
C THR A 407 -39.77 17.78 -2.79
N ARG A 408 -39.51 16.70 -2.05
CA ARG A 408 -40.56 15.81 -1.54
C ARG A 408 -41.52 16.53 -0.59
N LEU A 409 -41.01 17.40 0.30
CA LEU A 409 -41.85 18.24 1.15
C LEU A 409 -42.77 19.15 0.31
N SER A 410 -42.20 19.82 -0.69
CA SER A 410 -42.96 20.71 -1.59
C SER A 410 -44.05 19.94 -2.35
N ASP A 411 -43.76 18.73 -2.81
CA ASP A 411 -44.75 17.89 -3.49
C ASP A 411 -45.85 17.38 -2.56
N CYS A 412 -45.53 17.07 -1.31
CA CYS A 412 -46.53 16.75 -0.28
C CYS A 412 -47.50 17.92 -0.06
N ILE A 413 -46.99 19.16 0.02
CA ILE A 413 -47.80 20.37 0.25
C ILE A 413 -48.81 20.60 -0.87
N LYS A 414 -48.43 20.34 -2.13
CA LYS A 414 -49.33 20.46 -3.29
C LYS A 414 -50.54 19.53 -3.21
N ARG A 415 -50.44 18.43 -2.46
CA ARG A 415 -51.53 17.46 -2.27
C ARG A 415 -52.46 17.82 -1.10
N ILE A 416 -52.13 18.83 -0.29
CA ILE A 416 -52.92 19.23 0.89
C ILE A 416 -54.06 20.16 0.45
N ASN A 417 -55.30 19.84 0.85
CA ASN A 417 -56.44 20.74 0.71
C ASN A 417 -56.20 22.04 1.51
N GLY A 418 -56.10 23.18 0.82
CA GLY A 418 -55.77 24.48 1.41
C GLY A 418 -54.26 24.76 1.57
N GLY A 419 -53.39 23.87 1.08
CA GLY A 419 -51.93 24.01 1.14
C GLY A 419 -51.38 25.24 0.39
N SER A 420 -52.16 25.84 -0.51
CA SER A 420 -51.80 27.10 -1.20
C SER A 420 -51.53 28.26 -0.24
N THR A 421 -52.06 28.21 0.99
CA THR A 421 -51.79 29.19 2.05
C THR A 421 -50.34 29.20 2.52
N LEU A 422 -49.61 28.08 2.34
CA LEU A 422 -48.20 27.93 2.70
C LEU A 422 -47.25 28.37 1.58
N ASN A 423 -47.75 28.65 0.37
CA ASN A 423 -46.91 29.02 -0.77
C ASN A 423 -46.08 30.29 -0.54
N LYS A 424 -46.55 31.20 0.33
CA LYS A 424 -45.82 32.42 0.72
C LYS A 424 -44.55 32.13 1.50
N ASP A 425 -44.51 31.01 2.23
CA ASP A 425 -43.40 30.61 3.08
C ASP A 425 -42.51 29.57 2.38
N LEU A 426 -42.90 29.08 1.19
CA LEU A 426 -42.09 28.15 0.40
C LEU A 426 -40.92 28.87 -0.27
N VAL A 427 -39.71 28.38 0.00
CA VAL A 427 -38.51 28.75 -0.74
C VAL A 427 -38.55 28.11 -2.12
N SER A 428 -38.26 28.88 -3.18
CA SER A 428 -38.21 28.31 -4.53
C SER A 428 -37.04 27.34 -4.68
N ILE A 429 -37.26 26.22 -5.39
CA ILE A 429 -36.21 25.25 -5.71
C ILE A 429 -35.03 25.93 -6.43
N SER A 430 -35.32 26.89 -7.31
CA SER A 430 -34.31 27.70 -8.00
C SER A 430 -33.43 28.51 -7.04
N SER A 431 -34.00 29.06 -5.96
CA SER A 431 -33.24 29.79 -4.93
C SER A 431 -32.30 28.86 -4.17
N ILE A 432 -32.77 27.66 -3.81
CA ILE A 432 -31.94 26.65 -3.12
C ILE A 432 -30.80 26.21 -4.05
N MET A 433 -31.10 25.88 -5.31
CA MET A 433 -30.07 25.52 -6.29
C MET A 433 -29.05 26.64 -6.53
N TYR A 434 -29.49 27.91 -6.58
CA TYR A 434 -28.60 29.04 -6.72
C TYR A 434 -27.63 29.15 -5.54
N GLU A 435 -28.12 28.94 -4.33
CA GLU A 435 -27.28 28.97 -3.13
C GLU A 435 -26.31 27.79 -3.09
N ILE A 436 -26.77 26.57 -3.38
CA ILE A 436 -25.93 25.37 -3.50
C ILE A 436 -24.78 25.60 -4.51
N ARG A 437 -25.07 26.27 -5.63
CA ARG A 437 -24.06 26.59 -6.65
C ARG A 437 -22.99 27.57 -6.18
N LYS A 438 -23.24 28.37 -5.14
CA LYS A 438 -22.19 29.21 -4.55
C LYS A 438 -21.16 28.30 -3.89
N TYR A 439 -21.60 27.43 -2.99
CA TYR A 439 -20.70 26.50 -2.29
C TYR A 439 -20.04 25.46 -3.21
N SER A 440 -20.60 25.20 -4.39
CA SER A 440 -19.90 24.39 -5.41
C SER A 440 -18.86 25.16 -6.24
N ARG A 441 -18.83 26.50 -6.16
CA ARG A 441 -17.96 27.40 -6.95
C ARG A 441 -16.98 28.21 -6.09
N THR A 442 -17.26 28.39 -4.80
CA THR A 442 -16.47 29.22 -3.89
C THR A 442 -15.36 28.44 -3.17
N PHE A 443 -14.89 27.34 -3.77
CA PHE A 443 -13.87 26.47 -3.21
C PHE A 443 -12.73 26.22 -4.18
#